data_AF-A0A2G9UJE0-F1
#
_entry.id   AF-A0A2G9UJE0-F1
#
_cell.length_a   1.000
_cell.length_b   1.000
_cell.length_c   1.000
_cell.angle_alpha   90.00
_cell.angle_beta   90.00
_cell.angle_gamma   90.00
#
_symmetry.space_group_name_H-M   'P 1'
#
loop_
_entity.id
_entity.type
_entity.pdbx_description
1 polymer ?
#
loop_
_entity_poly.entity_id
_entity_poly.type
_entity_poly.pdbx_seq_one_letter_code
_entity_poly.pdbx_strand_id
1 'polypeptide(L)'
;MEEFREKLRGYKETIEDELASSAQQTKELEARLMKAAQLWADNTCIDFKEDEREEAEDLVIVFKERGCWAQLGRQGGWQFLSLGQDCDEIGIAAHEIGHALGFWHTHSRHDRSQFVRVFRKNVQPDQIIQYVKETRKTNNNYNLTYDYGSVMHYNARSFITTEAELEGKYTMVSKDMTYMETMGSHIIGFYDLLMMNMYYNCTDIGALQICIDEMSEEEPPRSAVLLHRALEYYEA
;
A
#
# COMPACT_ATOMS: atom_id res chain seq x y z
N MET A 1 -47.67 18.38 19.67
CA MET A 1 -46.53 18.32 20.63
C MET A 1 -45.97 16.91 20.76
N GLU A 2 -46.80 15.88 20.88
CA GLU A 2 -46.36 14.49 21.03
C GLU A 2 -45.73 13.92 19.74
N GLU A 3 -46.39 14.13 18.59
CA GLU A 3 -45.86 13.74 17.27
C GLU A 3 -44.50 14.39 16.94
N PHE A 4 -44.26 15.62 17.39
CA PHE A 4 -42.98 16.31 17.20
C PHE A 4 -41.87 15.72 18.08
N ARG A 5 -42.21 15.24 19.29
CA ARG A 5 -41.28 14.56 20.18
C ARG A 5 -40.91 13.17 19.67
N GLU A 6 -41.85 12.44 19.07
CA GLU A 6 -41.56 11.15 18.41
C GLU A 6 -40.64 11.32 17.21
N LYS A 7 -40.88 12.34 16.36
CA LYS A 7 -39.96 12.66 15.25
C LYS A 7 -38.55 12.98 15.73
N LEU A 8 -38.41 13.82 16.76
CA LEU A 8 -37.10 14.13 17.35
C LEU A 8 -36.40 12.90 17.96
N ARG A 9 -37.16 11.98 18.57
CA ARG A 9 -36.60 10.72 19.07
C ARG A 9 -36.09 9.85 17.92
N GLY A 10 -36.86 9.71 16.84
CA GLY A 10 -36.44 8.96 15.65
C GLY A 10 -35.18 9.53 15.01
N TYR A 11 -35.09 10.86 14.84
CA TYR A 11 -33.87 11.50 14.35
C TYR A 11 -32.66 11.25 15.24
N LYS A 12 -32.85 11.28 16.56
CA LYS A 12 -31.77 11.00 17.51
C LYS A 12 -31.28 9.55 17.42
N GLU A 13 -32.20 8.60 17.35
CA GLU A 13 -31.88 7.17 17.20
C GLU A 13 -31.13 6.92 15.88
N THR A 14 -31.55 7.54 14.76
CA THR A 14 -30.84 7.44 13.48
C THR A 14 -29.41 7.97 13.55
N ILE A 15 -29.18 9.12 14.17
CA ILE A 15 -27.83 9.69 14.34
C ILE A 15 -26.97 8.79 15.23
N GLU A 16 -27.53 8.22 16.30
CA GLU A 16 -26.82 7.30 17.18
C GLU A 16 -26.41 6.01 16.44
N ASP A 17 -27.28 5.46 15.60
CA ASP A 17 -26.99 4.29 14.76
C ASP A 17 -25.92 4.59 13.69
N GLU A 18 -25.97 5.76 13.05
CA GLU A 18 -24.97 6.21 12.07
C GLU A 18 -23.59 6.40 12.72
N LEU A 19 -23.53 7.04 13.89
CA LEU A 19 -22.29 7.20 14.66
C LEU A 19 -21.73 5.85 15.11
N ALA A 20 -22.58 4.92 15.57
CA ALA A 20 -22.17 3.58 15.96
C ALA A 20 -21.62 2.78 14.76
N SER A 21 -22.28 2.88 13.60
CA SER A 21 -21.82 2.25 12.35
C SER A 21 -20.47 2.82 11.90
N SER A 22 -20.31 4.14 11.92
CA SER A 22 -19.05 4.82 11.60
C SER A 22 -17.91 4.40 12.53
N ALA A 23 -18.18 4.33 13.84
CA ALA A 23 -17.22 3.86 14.84
C ALA A 23 -16.84 2.38 14.66
N GLN A 24 -17.77 1.53 14.24
CA GLN A 24 -17.49 0.12 13.96
C GLN A 24 -16.65 -0.05 12.69
N GLN A 25 -17.00 0.63 11.59
CA GLN A 25 -16.21 0.60 10.35
C GLN A 25 -14.78 1.10 10.55
N THR A 26 -14.63 2.08 11.42
CA THR A 26 -13.33 2.60 11.84
C THR A 26 -12.48 1.52 12.50
N LYS A 27 -13.03 0.82 13.51
CA LYS A 27 -12.30 -0.24 14.22
C LYS A 27 -11.88 -1.38 13.31
N GLU A 28 -12.72 -1.71 12.33
CA GLU A 28 -12.39 -2.73 11.32
C GLU A 28 -11.25 -2.28 10.42
N LEU A 29 -11.23 -1.02 9.99
CA LEU A 29 -10.11 -0.47 9.21
C LEU A 29 -8.81 -0.48 10.03
N GLU A 30 -8.86 -0.04 11.29
CA GLU A 30 -7.71 -0.07 12.22
C GLU A 30 -7.14 -1.49 12.36
N ALA A 31 -8.00 -2.47 12.60
CA ALA A 31 -7.59 -3.87 12.72
C ALA A 31 -6.93 -4.41 11.42
N ARG A 32 -7.44 -4.01 10.25
CA ARG A 32 -6.89 -4.44 8.96
C ARG A 32 -5.58 -3.73 8.63
N LEU A 33 -5.46 -2.44 8.94
CA LEU A 33 -4.22 -1.67 8.83
C LEU A 33 -3.13 -2.29 9.72
N MET A 34 -3.43 -2.56 10.99
CA MET A 34 -2.49 -3.19 11.92
C MET A 34 -2.12 -4.60 11.45
N LYS A 35 -3.08 -5.35 10.89
CA LYS A 35 -2.77 -6.66 10.30
C LYS A 35 -1.83 -6.54 9.09
N ALA A 36 -2.04 -5.55 8.22
CA ALA A 36 -1.17 -5.29 7.08
C ALA A 36 0.24 -4.86 7.50
N ALA A 37 0.34 -3.99 8.50
CA ALA A 37 1.60 -3.58 9.12
C ALA A 37 2.34 -4.79 9.71
N GLN A 38 1.62 -5.69 10.37
CA GLN A 38 2.18 -6.92 10.94
C GLN A 38 2.77 -7.85 9.86
N LEU A 39 2.18 -7.92 8.66
CA LEU A 39 2.73 -8.74 7.57
C LEU A 39 4.16 -8.29 7.17
N TRP A 40 4.43 -6.99 7.22
CA TRP A 40 5.77 -6.44 7.05
C TRP A 40 6.64 -6.68 8.29
N ALA A 41 6.12 -6.41 9.49
CA ALA A 41 6.89 -6.54 10.74
C ALA A 41 7.32 -7.98 11.05
N ASP A 42 6.51 -8.98 10.72
CA ASP A 42 6.80 -10.40 10.99
C ASP A 42 8.05 -10.89 10.26
N ASN A 43 8.41 -10.26 9.14
CA ASN A 43 9.48 -10.73 8.25
C ASN A 43 10.52 -9.64 7.93
N THR A 44 10.47 -8.51 8.63
CA THR A 44 11.44 -7.42 8.52
C THR A 44 11.84 -6.89 9.89
N CYS A 45 12.84 -6.01 9.95
CA CYS A 45 13.24 -5.37 11.21
C CYS A 45 12.44 -4.10 11.50
N ILE A 46 11.43 -3.83 10.67
CA ILE A 46 10.56 -2.66 10.76
C ILE A 46 9.46 -2.99 11.77
N ASP A 47 9.32 -2.14 12.77
CA ASP A 47 8.30 -2.28 13.80
C ASP A 47 7.22 -1.21 13.59
N PHE A 48 5.96 -1.55 13.81
CA PHE A 48 4.84 -0.62 13.70
C PHE A 48 4.16 -0.48 15.04
N LYS A 49 3.99 0.76 15.50
CA LYS A 49 3.24 1.03 16.74
C LYS A 49 2.23 2.11 16.51
N GLU A 50 1.08 1.93 17.15
CA GLU A 50 0.08 2.96 17.24
C GLU A 50 0.55 4.05 18.21
N ASP A 51 0.47 5.30 17.78
CA ASP A 51 0.70 6.45 18.63
C ASP A 51 -0.61 7.20 18.84
N GLU A 52 -1.36 6.80 19.88
CA GLU A 52 -2.63 7.43 20.25
C GLU A 52 -2.51 8.92 20.62
N ARG A 53 -1.30 9.40 20.92
CA ARG A 53 -1.07 10.76 21.47
C ARG A 53 -0.40 11.72 20.49
N GLU A 54 -0.05 11.27 19.28
CA GLU A 54 0.62 12.08 18.26
C GLU A 54 1.95 12.69 18.76
N GLU A 55 2.64 11.99 19.66
CA GLU A 55 3.85 12.51 20.32
C GLU A 55 5.14 12.19 19.56
N ALA A 56 5.06 11.26 18.61
CA ALA A 56 6.17 10.89 17.77
C ALA A 56 6.65 12.05 16.89
N GLU A 57 7.97 12.09 16.64
CA GLU A 57 8.54 13.07 15.72
C GLU A 57 8.10 12.80 14.27
N ASP A 58 8.00 11.52 13.89
CA ASP A 58 7.51 11.10 12.59
C ASP A 58 6.27 10.21 12.73
N LEU A 59 5.23 10.51 11.97
CA LEU A 59 3.95 9.80 11.99
C LEU A 59 3.41 9.54 10.59
N VAL A 60 2.90 8.33 10.37
CA VAL A 60 2.03 8.03 9.24
C VAL A 60 0.59 8.25 9.68
N ILE A 61 -0.03 9.29 9.12
CA ILE A 61 -1.43 9.64 9.34
C ILE A 61 -2.27 8.87 8.33
N VAL A 62 -3.08 7.94 8.84
CA VAL A 62 -4.02 7.15 8.02
C VAL A 62 -5.43 7.76 8.09
N PHE A 63 -6.03 8.00 6.94
CA PHE A 63 -7.37 8.59 6.81
C PHE A 63 -8.11 8.06 5.56
N LYS A 64 -9.38 8.43 5.42
CA LYS A 64 -10.22 8.04 4.27
C LYS A 64 -10.37 9.22 3.31
N GLU A 65 -9.59 9.25 2.24
CA GLU A 65 -9.79 10.17 1.13
C GLU A 65 -10.36 9.44 -0.11
N ARG A 66 -10.33 10.11 -1.27
CA ARG A 66 -10.66 9.48 -2.54
C ARG A 66 -9.49 8.61 -3.01
N GLY A 67 -9.72 7.29 -3.01
CA GLY A 67 -8.79 6.30 -3.52
C GLY A 67 -7.77 5.81 -2.49
N CYS A 68 -6.92 4.89 -2.94
CA CYS A 68 -5.85 4.28 -2.16
C CYS A 68 -4.53 4.89 -2.61
N TRP A 69 -3.79 5.52 -1.70
CA TRP A 69 -2.48 6.11 -1.99
C TRP A 69 -1.68 6.37 -0.71
N ALA A 70 -0.35 6.41 -0.82
CA ALA A 70 0.53 6.86 0.25
C ALA A 70 1.67 7.74 -0.28
N GLN A 71 2.22 8.60 0.58
CA GLN A 71 3.47 9.29 0.27
C GLN A 71 4.65 8.32 0.25
N LEU A 72 5.53 8.47 -0.73
CA LEU A 72 6.63 7.54 -0.94
C LEU A 72 7.79 7.77 0.03
N GLY A 73 8.06 6.78 0.88
CA GLY A 73 9.17 6.77 1.82
C GLY A 73 9.01 7.77 2.98
N ARG A 74 9.95 7.72 3.92
CA ARG A 74 9.95 8.60 5.11
C ARG A 74 10.08 10.08 4.71
N GLN A 75 9.02 10.85 4.95
CA GLN A 75 9.01 12.30 4.68
C GLN A 75 9.70 13.11 5.79
N GLY A 76 9.69 12.59 7.03
CA GLY A 76 9.98 13.36 8.23
C GLY A 76 8.75 14.16 8.69
N GLY A 77 8.48 14.22 9.99
CA GLY A 77 7.23 14.76 10.50
C GLY A 77 6.02 13.89 10.14
N TRP A 78 4.92 14.55 9.80
CA TRP A 78 3.70 13.87 9.38
C TRP A 78 3.76 13.48 7.90
N GLN A 79 3.41 12.23 7.60
CA GLN A 79 3.18 11.74 6.25
C GLN A 79 1.81 11.08 6.13
N PHE A 80 1.24 11.13 4.93
CA PHE A 80 -0.17 10.82 4.69
C PHE A 80 -0.33 9.51 3.91
N LEU A 81 -1.34 8.74 4.33
CA LEU A 81 -1.79 7.51 3.69
C LEU A 81 -3.32 7.48 3.66
N SER A 82 -3.89 7.37 2.47
CA SER A 82 -5.33 7.24 2.26
C SER A 82 -5.72 5.78 2.06
N LEU A 83 -6.65 5.30 2.90
CA LEU A 83 -7.42 4.08 2.67
C LEU A 83 -8.89 4.48 2.48
N GLY A 84 -9.20 4.97 1.29
CA GLY A 84 -10.54 5.39 0.90
C GLY A 84 -11.56 4.24 0.81
N GLN A 85 -12.69 4.54 0.17
CA GLN A 85 -13.69 3.53 -0.14
C GLN A 85 -13.09 2.42 -1.03
N ASP A 86 -13.42 1.17 -0.71
CA ASP A 86 -12.93 -0.06 -1.36
C ASP A 86 -11.41 -0.31 -1.23
N CYS A 87 -10.73 0.42 -0.34
CA CYS A 87 -9.31 0.24 -0.02
C CYS A 87 -9.08 -0.52 1.30
N ASP A 88 -10.14 -1.09 1.89
CA ASP A 88 -10.12 -1.68 3.22
C ASP A 88 -9.64 -3.13 3.23
N GLU A 89 -9.17 -3.67 2.11
CA GLU A 89 -8.52 -4.98 2.08
C GLU A 89 -7.10 -4.94 2.68
N ILE A 90 -6.73 -5.99 3.42
CA ILE A 90 -5.41 -6.10 4.06
C ILE A 90 -4.26 -5.97 3.04
N GLY A 91 -4.43 -6.54 1.84
CA GLY A 91 -3.42 -6.47 0.79
C GLY A 91 -3.24 -5.07 0.20
N ILE A 92 -4.33 -4.29 0.09
CA ILE A 92 -4.28 -2.89 -0.35
C ILE A 92 -3.59 -2.05 0.74
N ALA A 93 -3.97 -2.23 2.01
CA ALA A 93 -3.26 -1.56 3.10
C ALA A 93 -1.76 -1.92 3.14
N ALA A 94 -1.41 -3.18 2.87
CA ALA A 94 -0.01 -3.61 2.79
C ALA A 94 0.75 -2.97 1.62
N HIS A 95 0.09 -2.78 0.48
CA HIS A 95 0.61 -2.04 -0.67
C HIS A 95 0.91 -0.58 -0.31
N GLU A 96 -0.04 0.12 0.31
CA GLU A 96 0.14 1.52 0.70
C GLU A 96 1.22 1.68 1.78
N ILE A 97 1.32 0.73 2.72
CA ILE A 97 2.45 0.68 3.65
C ILE A 97 3.78 0.47 2.89
N GLY A 98 3.81 -0.38 1.87
CA GLY A 98 4.99 -0.55 1.01
C GLY A 98 5.46 0.77 0.39
N HIS A 99 4.53 1.60 -0.10
CA HIS A 99 4.83 2.96 -0.54
C HIS A 99 5.39 3.84 0.58
N ALA A 100 4.74 3.86 1.75
CA ALA A 100 5.20 4.63 2.91
C ALA A 100 6.61 4.22 3.39
N LEU A 101 6.98 2.96 3.19
CA LEU A 101 8.33 2.42 3.44
C LEU A 101 9.33 2.70 2.32
N GLY A 102 8.89 3.15 1.14
CA GLY A 102 9.76 3.62 0.06
C GLY A 102 9.77 2.77 -1.21
N PHE A 103 8.85 1.83 -1.36
CA PHE A 103 8.72 1.08 -2.61
C PHE A 103 7.97 1.86 -3.68
N TRP A 104 8.55 1.95 -4.86
CA TRP A 104 7.81 2.26 -6.08
C TRP A 104 7.03 1.03 -6.54
N HIS A 105 6.07 1.25 -7.44
CA HIS A 105 5.44 0.14 -8.14
C HIS A 105 6.46 -0.71 -8.91
N THR A 106 6.26 -2.03 -8.92
CA THR A 106 7.17 -2.97 -9.59
C THR A 106 7.21 -2.75 -11.09
N HIS A 107 6.08 -2.38 -11.71
CA HIS A 107 6.04 -1.99 -13.13
C HIS A 107 6.63 -0.61 -13.40
N SER A 108 7.14 0.12 -12.41
CA SER A 108 7.89 1.36 -12.62
C SER A 108 9.40 1.12 -12.63
N ARG A 109 9.88 -0.09 -12.36
CA ARG A 109 11.32 -0.41 -12.41
C ARG A 109 11.98 0.06 -13.70
N HIS A 110 13.20 0.57 -13.57
CA HIS A 110 14.00 1.08 -14.69
C HIS A 110 14.22 0.02 -15.79
N ASP A 111 14.29 -1.25 -15.40
CA ASP A 111 14.48 -2.43 -16.24
C ASP A 111 13.18 -3.13 -16.68
N ARG A 112 11.99 -2.65 -16.28
CA ARG A 112 10.69 -3.33 -16.53
C ARG A 112 10.49 -3.78 -17.97
N SER A 113 11.04 -3.03 -18.93
CA SER A 113 10.83 -3.27 -20.37
C SER A 113 11.39 -4.61 -20.81
N GLN A 114 12.20 -5.28 -19.99
CA GLN A 114 12.66 -6.65 -20.19
C GLN A 114 11.61 -7.70 -19.82
N PHE A 115 10.62 -7.34 -18.99
CA PHE A 115 9.68 -8.26 -18.33
C PHE A 115 8.22 -8.02 -18.71
N VAL A 116 7.83 -6.77 -18.94
CA VAL A 116 6.45 -6.37 -19.30
C VAL A 116 6.42 -5.45 -20.52
N ARG A 117 5.29 -5.44 -21.21
CA ARG A 117 4.98 -4.51 -22.29
C ARG A 117 3.76 -3.68 -21.89
N VAL A 118 3.91 -2.35 -21.92
CA VAL A 118 2.83 -1.39 -21.64
C VAL A 118 2.27 -0.83 -22.95
N PHE A 119 0.95 -0.86 -23.08
CA PHE A 119 0.18 -0.31 -24.20
C PHE A 119 -0.40 1.04 -23.82
N ARG A 120 0.41 2.10 -23.91
CA ARG A 120 0.01 3.47 -23.54
C ARG A 120 -1.32 3.93 -24.16
N LYS A 121 -1.63 3.49 -25.39
CA LYS A 121 -2.89 3.81 -26.09
C LYS A 121 -4.15 3.24 -25.41
N ASN A 122 -3.99 2.22 -24.56
CA ASN A 122 -5.08 1.58 -23.82
C ASN A 122 -5.19 2.13 -22.39
N VAL A 123 -4.30 3.05 -21.99
CA VAL A 123 -4.30 3.69 -20.66
C VAL A 123 -5.09 4.99 -20.74
N GLN A 124 -5.86 5.30 -19.71
CA GLN A 124 -6.55 6.58 -19.56
C GLN A 124 -5.56 7.76 -19.72
N PRO A 125 -5.86 8.80 -20.53
CA PRO A 125 -4.88 9.84 -20.87
C PRO A 125 -4.27 10.57 -19.66
N ASP A 126 -5.08 10.82 -18.63
CA ASP A 126 -4.69 11.44 -17.36
C ASP A 126 -3.86 10.50 -16.46
N GLN A 127 -3.88 9.20 -16.72
CA GLN A 127 -3.18 8.17 -15.94
C GLN A 127 -1.89 7.67 -16.62
N ILE A 128 -1.50 8.22 -17.78
CA ILE A 128 -0.27 7.83 -18.49
C ILE A 128 0.98 8.01 -17.61
N ILE A 129 0.96 9.00 -16.70
CA ILE A 129 2.06 9.28 -15.78
C ILE A 129 2.33 8.11 -14.82
N GLN A 130 1.30 7.33 -14.45
CA GLN A 130 1.41 6.15 -13.58
C GLN A 130 2.25 5.01 -14.19
N TYR A 131 2.52 5.09 -15.50
CA TYR A 131 3.32 4.11 -16.24
C TYR A 131 4.70 4.63 -16.62
N VAL A 132 5.15 5.76 -16.06
CA VAL A 132 6.54 6.22 -16.23
C VAL A 132 7.49 5.25 -15.51
N LYS A 133 8.68 5.06 -16.11
CA LYS A 133 9.73 4.26 -15.48
C LYS A 133 10.56 5.16 -14.59
N GLU A 134 10.92 4.62 -13.44
CA GLU A 134 11.96 5.15 -12.59
C GLU A 134 13.34 5.02 -13.24
N THR A 135 14.28 5.77 -12.69
CA THR A 135 15.68 5.74 -13.11
C THR A 135 16.49 4.83 -12.19
N ARG A 136 17.69 4.42 -12.62
CA ARG A 136 18.64 3.71 -11.74
C ARG A 136 19.04 4.49 -10.48
N LYS A 137 18.84 5.81 -10.48
CA LYS A 137 19.12 6.67 -9.32
C LYS A 137 17.99 6.64 -8.29
N THR A 138 16.76 6.48 -8.75
CA THR A 138 15.54 6.55 -7.91
C THR A 138 14.95 5.17 -7.60
N ASN A 139 15.41 4.12 -8.29
CA ASN A 139 14.95 2.76 -8.12
C ASN A 139 16.16 1.79 -8.17
N ASN A 140 16.44 1.14 -7.04
CA ASN A 140 17.41 0.06 -6.90
C ASN A 140 16.66 -1.27 -6.72
N ASN A 141 17.04 -2.27 -7.51
CA ASN A 141 16.40 -3.59 -7.49
C ASN A 141 17.25 -4.63 -6.74
N TYR A 142 18.38 -4.25 -6.14
CA TYR A 142 19.27 -5.12 -5.37
C TYR A 142 19.73 -6.39 -6.11
N ASN A 143 19.91 -6.30 -7.42
CA ASN A 143 20.19 -7.43 -8.33
C ASN A 143 19.13 -8.55 -8.32
N LEU A 144 17.96 -8.32 -7.75
CA LEU A 144 16.84 -9.25 -7.80
C LEU A 144 16.14 -9.16 -9.16
N THR A 145 15.68 -10.32 -9.62
CA THR A 145 14.88 -10.43 -10.84
C THR A 145 13.52 -9.72 -10.68
N TYR A 146 12.73 -9.68 -11.74
CA TYR A 146 11.41 -9.07 -11.70
C TYR A 146 10.40 -10.03 -11.07
N ASP A 147 9.68 -9.55 -10.05
CA ASP A 147 8.61 -10.31 -9.42
C ASP A 147 7.25 -9.85 -9.97
N TYR A 148 6.62 -10.69 -10.79
CA TYR A 148 5.29 -10.42 -11.32
C TYR A 148 4.20 -10.44 -10.24
N GLY A 149 4.43 -11.19 -9.15
CA GLY A 149 3.49 -11.36 -8.04
C GLY A 149 3.73 -10.43 -6.85
N SER A 150 4.64 -9.46 -7.01
CA SER A 150 4.89 -8.44 -6.00
C SER A 150 3.60 -7.71 -5.65
N VAL A 151 3.39 -7.45 -4.35
CA VAL A 151 2.25 -6.66 -3.86
C VAL A 151 2.25 -5.26 -4.48
N MET A 152 3.41 -4.76 -4.89
CA MET A 152 3.59 -3.45 -5.53
C MET A 152 3.36 -3.46 -7.05
N HIS A 153 2.95 -4.59 -7.64
CA HIS A 153 2.76 -4.70 -9.08
C HIS A 153 1.29 -4.43 -9.48
N TYR A 154 1.06 -3.49 -10.40
CA TYR A 154 -0.27 -3.30 -10.99
C TYR A 154 -0.81 -4.54 -11.70
N ASN A 155 -2.13 -4.70 -11.68
CA ASN A 155 -2.78 -5.70 -12.51
C ASN A 155 -2.69 -5.33 -14.01
N ALA A 156 -3.07 -6.27 -14.87
CA ALA A 156 -2.95 -6.15 -16.32
C ALA A 156 -3.84 -5.07 -16.98
N ARG A 157 -4.84 -4.55 -16.24
CA ARG A 157 -5.85 -3.60 -16.73
C ARG A 157 -5.93 -2.32 -15.87
N SER A 158 -4.98 -2.09 -14.96
CA SER A 158 -4.96 -0.87 -14.14
C SER A 158 -5.02 0.38 -15.02
N PHE A 159 -5.98 1.27 -14.76
CA PHE A 159 -6.23 2.49 -15.54
C PHE A 159 -6.52 2.28 -17.04
N ILE A 160 -7.18 1.17 -17.40
CA ILE A 160 -7.60 0.90 -18.78
C ILE A 160 -8.69 1.88 -19.25
N THR A 161 -8.69 2.26 -20.53
CA THR A 161 -9.81 3.01 -21.11
C THR A 161 -11.02 2.11 -21.33
N THR A 162 -12.23 2.68 -21.27
CA THR A 162 -13.47 1.95 -21.50
C THR A 162 -13.48 1.24 -22.86
N GLU A 163 -12.95 1.86 -23.92
CA GLU A 163 -12.90 1.24 -25.25
C GLU A 163 -11.99 0.02 -25.26
N ALA A 164 -10.81 0.12 -24.64
CA ALA A 164 -9.88 -0.99 -24.57
C ALA A 164 -10.44 -2.15 -23.73
N GLU A 165 -11.13 -1.84 -22.64
CA GLU A 165 -11.80 -2.82 -21.79
C GLU A 165 -12.90 -3.59 -22.54
N LEU A 166 -13.79 -2.87 -23.24
CA LEU A 166 -14.87 -3.48 -24.04
C LEU A 166 -14.34 -4.39 -25.16
N GLU A 167 -13.14 -4.12 -25.68
CA GLU A 167 -12.45 -4.96 -26.66
C GLU A 167 -11.64 -6.11 -26.03
N GLY A 168 -11.68 -6.27 -24.70
CA GLY A 168 -10.92 -7.29 -23.98
C GLY A 168 -9.40 -7.08 -23.97
N LYS A 169 -8.93 -5.85 -24.22
CA LYS A 169 -7.50 -5.51 -24.24
C LYS A 169 -6.92 -5.36 -22.82
N TYR A 170 -5.63 -5.08 -22.79
CA TYR A 170 -4.82 -4.90 -21.58
C TYR A 170 -4.02 -3.61 -21.65
N THR A 171 -3.76 -2.98 -20.51
CA THR A 171 -2.81 -1.85 -20.40
C THR A 171 -1.39 -2.36 -20.34
N MET A 172 -1.18 -3.53 -19.73
CA MET A 172 0.11 -4.15 -19.56
C MET A 172 0.00 -5.67 -19.70
N VAL A 173 0.99 -6.27 -20.36
CA VAL A 173 1.12 -7.74 -20.44
C VAL A 173 2.52 -8.16 -20.01
N SER A 174 2.63 -9.30 -19.35
CA SER A 174 3.90 -9.96 -19.12
C SER A 174 4.49 -10.45 -20.45
N LYS A 175 5.81 -10.43 -20.58
CA LYS A 175 6.49 -11.01 -21.75
C LYS A 175 6.52 -12.53 -21.69
N ASP A 176 6.59 -13.08 -20.49
CA ASP A 176 6.29 -14.48 -20.25
C ASP A 176 4.83 -14.61 -19.80
N MET A 177 4.01 -15.19 -20.69
CA MET A 177 2.56 -15.23 -20.53
C MET A 177 2.09 -16.12 -19.37
N THR A 178 2.95 -16.97 -18.82
CA THR A 178 2.60 -17.78 -17.63
C THR A 178 2.33 -16.91 -16.40
N TYR A 179 2.90 -15.70 -16.35
CA TYR A 179 2.76 -14.76 -15.24
C TYR A 179 1.64 -13.72 -15.43
N MET A 180 0.84 -13.85 -16.49
CA MET A 180 -0.16 -12.86 -16.85
C MET A 180 -1.18 -12.61 -15.71
N GLU A 181 -1.62 -13.69 -15.07
CA GLU A 181 -2.59 -13.67 -13.96
C GLU A 181 -1.92 -13.55 -12.58
N THR A 182 -0.59 -13.44 -12.52
CA THR A 182 0.15 -13.24 -11.27
C THR A 182 0.23 -11.75 -10.90
N MET A 183 0.17 -10.87 -11.90
CA MET A 183 0.23 -9.41 -11.74
C MET A 183 -1.01 -8.87 -11.01
N GLY A 184 -0.80 -7.96 -10.05
CA GLY A 184 -1.89 -7.42 -9.22
C GLY A 184 -2.19 -8.26 -7.97
N SER A 185 -1.23 -9.05 -7.51
CA SER A 185 -1.34 -9.81 -6.26
C SER A 185 -1.55 -8.88 -5.05
N HIS A 186 -2.44 -9.28 -4.15
CA HIS A 186 -2.68 -8.62 -2.86
C HIS A 186 -1.82 -9.23 -1.72
N ILE A 187 -0.84 -10.07 -2.06
CA ILE A 187 0.01 -10.80 -1.11
C ILE A 187 1.43 -10.27 -1.21
N ILE A 188 2.04 -9.95 -0.07
CA ILE A 188 3.46 -9.58 0.01
C ILE A 188 4.32 -10.76 -0.47
N GLY A 189 5.04 -10.55 -1.57
CA GLY A 189 5.91 -11.55 -2.17
C GLY A 189 7.21 -11.71 -1.39
N PHE A 190 7.88 -12.84 -1.59
CA PHE A 190 9.21 -13.07 -1.01
C PHE A 190 10.21 -11.99 -1.44
N TYR A 191 10.15 -11.54 -2.71
CA TYR A 191 11.03 -10.48 -3.21
C TYR A 191 10.72 -9.13 -2.59
N ASP A 192 9.46 -8.83 -2.26
CA ASP A 192 9.08 -7.60 -1.55
C ASP A 192 9.77 -7.57 -0.17
N LEU A 193 9.67 -8.66 0.59
CA LEU A 193 10.32 -8.78 1.90
C LEU A 193 11.85 -8.73 1.80
N LEU A 194 12.44 -9.45 0.85
CA LEU A 194 13.88 -9.49 0.65
C LEU A 194 14.42 -8.09 0.28
N MET A 195 13.77 -7.40 -0.66
CA MET A 195 14.14 -6.02 -1.02
C MET A 195 13.99 -5.07 0.16
N MET A 196 12.94 -5.23 0.97
CA MET A 196 12.70 -4.35 2.11
C MET A 196 13.79 -4.54 3.18
N ASN A 197 14.14 -5.81 3.45
CA ASN A 197 15.24 -6.14 4.34
C ASN A 197 16.59 -5.62 3.84
N MET A 198 16.88 -5.74 2.54
CA MET A 198 18.09 -5.14 1.95
C MET A 198 18.08 -3.60 2.04
N TYR A 199 16.92 -2.97 1.89
CA TYR A 199 16.80 -1.50 1.95
C TYR A 199 16.99 -0.95 3.37
N TYR A 200 16.42 -1.62 4.37
CA TYR A 200 16.52 -1.25 5.79
C TYR A 200 17.67 -1.95 6.52
N ASN A 201 18.53 -2.67 5.80
CA ASN A 201 19.67 -3.42 6.31
C ASN A 201 19.31 -4.49 7.37
N CYS A 202 18.10 -5.06 7.30
CA CYS A 202 17.56 -6.05 8.24
C CYS A 202 18.09 -7.49 8.01
N THR A 203 19.37 -7.67 7.71
CA THR A 203 19.92 -8.97 7.24
C THR A 203 20.05 -10.03 8.34
N ASP A 204 20.01 -9.65 9.62
CA ASP A 204 20.26 -10.54 10.77
C ASP A 204 19.01 -11.23 11.34
N ILE A 205 17.83 -11.11 10.70
CA ILE A 205 16.61 -11.77 11.17
C ILE A 205 16.68 -13.25 10.82
N GLY A 206 16.63 -14.12 11.85
CA GLY A 206 16.86 -15.57 11.75
C GLY A 206 16.01 -16.38 10.76
N ALA A 207 15.03 -15.78 10.07
CA ALA A 207 14.31 -16.40 8.95
C ALA A 207 14.97 -16.15 7.57
N LEU A 208 15.76 -15.09 7.42
CA LEU A 208 16.47 -14.73 6.17
C LEU A 208 17.93 -15.21 6.16
N GLN A 209 18.50 -15.50 7.33
CA GLN A 209 19.86 -16.04 7.49
C GLN A 209 20.09 -17.30 6.65
N ILE A 210 19.07 -18.15 6.48
CA ILE A 210 19.16 -19.38 5.67
C ILE A 210 19.39 -19.08 4.16
N CYS A 211 19.08 -17.86 3.70
CA CYS A 211 19.20 -17.45 2.30
C CYS A 211 20.36 -16.48 2.00
N ILE A 212 20.93 -15.81 3.01
CA ILE A 212 21.92 -14.72 2.85
C ILE A 212 23.25 -15.07 3.55
N ASP A 213 23.67 -16.33 3.49
CA ASP A 213 25.01 -16.70 3.96
C ASP A 213 26.06 -16.36 2.88
N GLU A 214 26.33 -15.06 2.64
CA GLU A 214 27.65 -14.58 2.17
C GLU A 214 27.89 -13.04 2.19
N MET A 215 27.15 -12.21 2.94
CA MET A 215 27.42 -10.75 2.93
C MET A 215 27.25 -10.04 4.30
N SER A 216 28.41 -9.87 4.97
CA SER A 216 28.82 -8.87 6.00
C SER A 216 27.97 -8.62 7.26
N GLU A 217 28.68 -8.70 8.39
CA GLU A 217 28.28 -8.31 9.75
C GLU A 217 28.13 -6.78 9.89
N GLU A 218 26.93 -6.30 10.26
CA GLU A 218 26.70 -5.09 11.08
C GLU A 218 25.20 -4.97 11.43
N GLU A 219 24.86 -4.89 12.73
CA GLU A 219 23.48 -4.75 13.20
C GLU A 219 22.86 -3.39 12.80
N PRO A 220 21.64 -3.34 12.22
CA PRO A 220 20.94 -2.09 11.95
C PRO A 220 20.09 -1.62 13.14
N PRO A 221 19.77 -0.32 13.22
CA PRO A 221 18.76 0.18 14.14
C PRO A 221 17.37 -0.34 13.73
N ARG A 222 16.55 -0.76 14.71
CA ARG A 222 15.13 -1.04 14.50
C ARG A 222 14.44 0.26 14.05
N SER A 223 14.06 0.37 12.79
CA SER A 223 13.25 1.49 12.31
C SER A 223 11.82 1.27 12.80
N ALA A 224 11.44 1.98 13.86
CA ALA A 224 10.04 2.05 14.28
C ALA A 224 9.30 3.04 13.36
N VAL A 225 8.19 2.60 12.79
CA VAL A 225 7.23 3.44 12.08
C VAL A 225 6.01 3.62 12.97
N LEU A 226 5.67 4.88 13.25
CA LEU A 226 4.57 5.21 14.13
C LEU A 226 3.35 5.55 13.28
N LEU A 227 2.29 4.78 13.48
CA LEU A 227 1.02 4.97 12.81
C LEU A 227 0.14 5.80 13.74
N HIS A 228 -0.46 6.83 13.19
CA HIS A 228 -1.49 7.60 13.88
C HIS A 228 -2.70 7.76 12.98
N ARG A 229 -3.86 7.81 13.62
CA ARG A 229 -5.12 7.97 12.95
C ARG A 229 -5.53 9.44 12.98
N ALA A 230 -5.67 10.07 11.82
CA ALA A 230 -6.47 11.29 11.76
C ALA A 230 -7.94 10.92 12.01
N LEU A 231 -8.37 11.09 13.26
CA LEU A 231 -9.76 11.09 13.64
C LEU A 231 -10.42 12.36 13.07
N GLU A 232 -11.35 12.14 12.13
CA GLU A 232 -12.40 13.06 11.69
C GLU A 232 -11.97 14.39 11.05
N TYR A 233 -12.01 14.51 9.71
CA TYR A 233 -12.30 15.81 9.09
C TYR A 233 -13.30 15.70 7.92
N TYR A 234 -14.53 16.11 8.25
CA TYR A 234 -15.60 16.69 7.43
C TYR A 234 -16.14 15.88 6.25
N GLU A 235 -17.35 15.34 6.46
CA GLU A 235 -18.36 15.32 5.40
C GLU A 235 -18.40 16.71 4.73
N ALA A 236 -18.18 16.75 3.43
CA ALA A 236 -18.49 17.89 2.58
C ALA A 236 -19.93 17.78 2.07
#